data_AF-A0A6I2HAX6-F1
#
_entry.id   AF-A0A6I2HAX6-F1
#
_cell.length_a   1.000
_cell.length_b   1.000
_cell.length_c   1.000
_cell.angle_alpha   90.00
_cell.angle_beta   90.00
_cell.angle_gamma   90.00
#
_symmetry.space_group_name_H-M   'P 1'
#
loop_
_entity.id
_entity.type
_entity.pdbx_description
1 polymer ?
#
loop_
_entity_poly.entity_id
_entity_poly.type
_entity_poly.pdbx_seq_one_letter_code
_entity_poly.pdbx_strand_id
1 'polypeptide(L)'
;MRRLTLTALLLALPALAQEATEPPATPPPAQAPAQAEPAAPAPSEQAPATETPSPDAPAEAPTSRKKRQKPAPKPAAKATRPEAPKPESPPALPAAAAPEPAKPAEEPPAPPPSREPAVPGKVSARERVADEARVFFSLLLSGDVRALAFRLDFPFQLESRRFDTSEALVSEWVKALRQRRTDLVTLYDIEVFTPEEMERKYGAPPKRLGTLDYRAPNTFVTVANLSGHAAVAVFRLSGGEVKAVAYTD
;
A
#
# COMPACT_ATOMS: atom_id res chain seq x y z
N MET A 1 55.31 -6.35 13.69
CA MET A 1 56.36 -5.57 12.99
C MET A 1 55.79 -5.08 11.66
N ARG A 2 55.84 -3.75 11.41
CA ARG A 2 56.18 -3.07 10.12
C ARG A 2 55.35 -3.47 8.87
N ARG A 3 54.70 -2.60 8.08
CA ARG A 3 54.80 -1.14 7.85
C ARG A 3 53.46 -0.59 7.32
N LEU A 4 53.18 0.67 7.65
CA LEU A 4 52.29 1.55 6.90
C LEU A 4 52.94 1.95 5.57
N THR A 5 52.15 2.07 4.50
CA THR A 5 52.38 3.05 3.42
C THR A 5 51.04 3.54 2.89
N LEU A 6 50.77 4.81 3.22
CA LEU A 6 49.76 5.68 2.65
C LEU A 6 50.38 6.29 1.37
N THR A 7 49.69 6.27 0.24
CA THR A 7 50.02 7.15 -0.89
C THR A 7 48.73 7.68 -1.49
N ALA A 8 48.52 8.97 -1.28
CA ALA A 8 47.51 9.79 -1.91
C ALA A 8 47.90 10.10 -3.37
N LEU A 9 46.93 10.65 -4.12
CA LEU A 9 47.06 11.75 -5.10
C LEU A 9 46.41 11.47 -6.48
N LEU A 10 45.19 12.01 -6.64
CA LEU A 10 44.78 13.01 -7.65
C LEU A 10 44.97 12.70 -9.16
N LEU A 11 43.88 12.76 -9.93
CA LEU A 11 43.72 13.37 -11.29
C LEU A 11 42.36 12.89 -11.87
N ALA A 12 41.30 13.70 -11.90
CA ALA A 12 41.01 14.86 -12.76
C ALA A 12 40.09 14.48 -13.96
N LEU A 13 38.91 15.12 -14.00
CA LEU A 13 37.93 15.12 -15.08
C LEU A 13 38.52 15.69 -16.40
N PRO A 14 37.98 15.26 -17.55
CA PRO A 14 37.48 16.18 -18.57
C PRO A 14 36.08 15.73 -19.03
N ALA A 15 35.16 16.53 -19.55
CA ALA A 15 35.29 17.73 -20.36
C ALA A 15 33.98 18.55 -20.28
N LEU A 16 34.12 19.85 -20.09
CA LEU A 16 33.08 20.85 -20.27
C LEU A 16 33.80 22.09 -20.80
N ALA A 17 33.71 22.37 -22.11
CA ALA A 17 33.91 23.69 -22.73
C ALA A 17 33.95 23.61 -24.28
N GLN A 18 32.91 24.10 -24.93
CA GLN A 18 32.94 25.09 -26.04
C GLN A 18 31.52 25.73 -26.03
N GLU A 19 31.32 26.89 -25.41
CA GLU A 19 31.56 28.25 -25.95
C GLU A 19 30.78 28.47 -27.26
N ALA A 20 29.51 28.89 -27.18
CA ALA A 20 29.03 30.28 -27.21
C ALA A 20 29.24 30.99 -28.57
N THR A 21 28.17 31.05 -29.38
CA THR A 21 27.95 32.10 -30.38
C THR A 21 26.44 32.31 -30.57
N GLU A 22 25.94 33.44 -30.09
CA GLU A 22 24.71 34.14 -30.55
C GLU A 22 25.16 35.31 -31.46
N PRO A 23 24.31 36.09 -32.18
CA PRO A 23 22.85 36.05 -32.48
C PRO A 23 22.61 36.30 -34.02
N PRO A 24 21.50 36.85 -34.61
CA PRO A 24 20.15 37.21 -34.13
C PRO A 24 18.91 36.79 -35.03
N ALA A 25 17.72 36.84 -34.42
CA ALA A 25 16.37 37.27 -34.88
C ALA A 25 15.86 37.19 -36.37
N THR A 26 14.81 36.36 -36.58
CA THR A 26 13.51 36.50 -37.35
C THR A 26 13.45 36.97 -38.84
N PRO A 27 12.36 36.73 -39.64
CA PRO A 27 11.12 35.91 -39.53
C PRO A 27 10.81 35.05 -40.83
N PRO A 28 9.61 34.44 -41.03
CA PRO A 28 9.37 33.25 -41.88
C PRO A 28 8.97 33.57 -43.34
N PRO A 29 8.82 32.53 -44.19
CA PRO A 29 7.54 32.39 -44.87
C PRO A 29 6.98 30.96 -44.90
N ALA A 30 5.65 30.94 -44.92
CA ALA A 30 4.76 29.82 -45.04
C ALA A 30 4.97 28.99 -46.32
N GLN A 31 4.71 27.69 -46.22
CA GLN A 31 3.93 26.92 -47.21
C GLN A 31 3.52 25.56 -46.62
N ALA A 32 2.25 25.47 -46.22
CA ALA A 32 1.41 24.29 -46.50
C ALA A 32 0.68 24.57 -47.84
N PRO A 33 -0.06 23.64 -48.49
CA PRO A 33 -0.40 22.25 -48.11
C PRO A 33 -0.31 21.23 -49.28
N ALA A 34 -0.34 19.92 -48.99
CA ALA A 34 -1.01 18.87 -49.80
C ALA A 34 -0.84 17.53 -49.06
N GLN A 35 -1.85 17.12 -48.29
CA GLN A 35 -2.84 16.11 -48.69
C GLN A 35 -2.24 14.73 -49.06
N ALA A 36 -2.35 13.79 -48.11
CA ALA A 36 -2.70 12.39 -48.37
C ALA A 36 -3.06 11.68 -47.05
N GLU A 37 -4.30 11.86 -46.60
CA GLU A 37 -5.05 10.84 -45.86
C GLU A 37 -6.25 10.48 -46.76
N PRO A 38 -6.96 9.35 -46.61
CA PRO A 38 -6.65 8.08 -45.94
C PRO A 38 -6.97 6.88 -46.86
N ALA A 39 -6.09 5.90 -47.00
CA ALA A 39 -6.49 4.59 -47.55
C ALA A 39 -6.93 3.68 -46.41
N ALA A 40 -8.22 3.76 -46.08
CA ALA A 40 -8.91 2.72 -45.33
C ALA A 40 -9.03 1.45 -46.20
N PRO A 41 -8.56 0.28 -45.76
CA PRO A 41 -9.14 -0.97 -46.20
C PRO A 41 -10.39 -1.26 -45.37
N ALA A 42 -11.46 -1.57 -46.10
CA ALA A 42 -12.81 -1.83 -45.64
C ALA A 42 -12.91 -2.91 -44.54
N PRO A 43 -13.96 -2.84 -43.70
CA PRO A 43 -14.32 -3.90 -42.76
C PRO A 43 -14.73 -5.16 -43.54
N SER A 44 -14.00 -6.26 -43.33
CA SER A 44 -14.49 -7.58 -43.74
C SER A 44 -15.59 -8.02 -42.79
N GLU A 45 -16.81 -7.78 -43.24
CA GLU A 45 -18.02 -8.43 -42.79
C GLU A 45 -17.98 -9.90 -43.23
N GLN A 46 -17.65 -10.80 -42.29
CA GLN A 46 -18.01 -12.21 -42.41
C GLN A 46 -18.88 -12.58 -41.22
N ALA A 47 -20.18 -12.48 -41.46
CA ALA A 47 -21.21 -13.13 -40.68
C ALA A 47 -21.17 -14.66 -40.93
N PRO A 48 -21.81 -15.45 -40.05
CA PRO A 48 -21.38 -16.80 -39.70
C PRO A 48 -21.99 -17.87 -40.60
N ALA A 49 -21.19 -18.87 -40.99
CA ALA A 49 -21.71 -20.12 -41.53
C ALA A 49 -22.02 -21.09 -40.38
N THR A 50 -23.32 -21.19 -40.12
CA THR A 50 -24.07 -22.39 -39.70
C THR A 50 -23.34 -23.72 -39.93
N GLU A 51 -23.03 -24.42 -38.84
CA GLU A 51 -23.14 -25.88 -38.82
C GLU A 51 -24.33 -26.27 -37.94
N THR A 52 -25.21 -27.03 -38.58
CA THR A 52 -26.49 -27.50 -38.11
C THR A 52 -26.29 -28.66 -37.13
N PRO A 53 -26.92 -28.64 -35.94
CA PRO A 53 -27.06 -29.80 -35.08
C PRO A 53 -28.19 -30.70 -35.60
N SER A 54 -28.04 -32.01 -35.48
CA SER A 54 -29.10 -32.97 -35.78
C SER A 54 -29.00 -34.21 -34.87
N PRO A 55 -30.11 -34.94 -34.67
CA PRO A 55 -30.79 -34.93 -33.38
C PRO A 55 -30.95 -36.35 -32.81
N ASP A 56 -31.11 -36.45 -31.49
CA ASP A 56 -31.97 -37.48 -30.91
C ASP A 56 -32.58 -36.92 -29.62
N ALA A 57 -33.90 -36.75 -29.66
CA ALA A 57 -34.76 -36.41 -28.53
C ALA A 57 -35.35 -37.73 -27.98
N PRO A 58 -35.91 -37.80 -26.75
CA PRO A 58 -37.16 -37.11 -26.42
C PRO A 58 -37.09 -36.41 -25.06
N ALA A 59 -37.57 -35.17 -24.98
CA ALA A 59 -38.93 -34.81 -24.64
C ALA A 59 -39.21 -34.89 -23.13
N GLU A 60 -39.24 -33.72 -22.49
CA GLU A 60 -40.33 -33.33 -21.59
C GLU A 60 -40.34 -31.81 -21.44
N ALA A 61 -41.50 -31.23 -21.76
CA ALA A 61 -41.92 -29.87 -21.47
C ALA A 61 -43.41 -29.97 -21.11
N PRO A 62 -44.09 -28.90 -20.65
CA PRO A 62 -43.66 -27.71 -19.93
C PRO A 62 -44.47 -27.57 -18.61
N THR A 63 -44.22 -26.55 -17.77
CA THR A 63 -45.30 -25.80 -17.11
C THR A 63 -44.82 -24.60 -16.29
N SER A 64 -45.47 -23.46 -16.56
CA SER A 64 -45.95 -22.50 -15.56
C SER A 64 -44.96 -21.54 -14.87
N ARG A 65 -44.66 -20.46 -15.60
CA ARG A 65 -45.18 -19.10 -15.32
C ARG A 65 -45.57 -18.81 -13.85
N LYS A 66 -44.74 -18.07 -13.11
CA LYS A 66 -45.25 -17.19 -12.04
C LYS A 66 -44.38 -15.94 -11.83
N LYS A 67 -44.82 -14.86 -12.46
CA LYS A 67 -44.68 -13.48 -11.95
C LYS A 67 -45.17 -13.44 -10.49
N ARG A 68 -44.35 -12.94 -9.57
CA ARG A 68 -44.77 -12.36 -8.28
C ARG A 68 -43.68 -11.36 -7.86
N GLN A 69 -43.89 -10.09 -8.20
CA GLN A 69 -44.44 -9.05 -7.33
C GLN A 69 -43.49 -8.65 -6.20
N LYS A 70 -42.81 -7.53 -6.46
CA LYS A 70 -42.34 -6.53 -5.51
C LYS A 70 -43.52 -6.00 -4.69
N PRO A 71 -43.39 -5.85 -3.37
CA PRO A 71 -44.07 -4.78 -2.66
C PRO A 71 -43.04 -3.88 -1.97
N ALA A 72 -43.02 -2.61 -2.36
CA ALA A 72 -42.54 -1.54 -1.50
C ALA A 72 -43.75 -0.95 -0.73
N PRO A 73 -43.54 0.05 0.12
CA PRO A 73 -43.30 -0.03 1.56
C PRO A 73 -44.59 0.19 2.37
N LYS A 74 -44.64 -0.29 3.62
CA LYS A 74 -45.70 0.11 4.56
C LYS A 74 -45.18 1.20 5.50
N PRO A 75 -45.84 2.38 5.55
CA PRO A 75 -45.54 3.42 6.51
C PRO A 75 -46.29 3.16 7.82
N ALA A 76 -45.61 3.30 8.96
CA ALA A 76 -46.25 3.58 10.24
C ALA A 76 -45.23 4.23 11.17
N ALA A 77 -45.42 5.52 11.37
CA ALA A 77 -44.80 6.30 12.41
C ALA A 77 -45.07 5.69 13.79
N LYS A 78 -44.07 5.71 14.67
CA LYS A 78 -44.26 6.06 16.07
C LYS A 78 -43.00 6.75 16.57
N ALA A 79 -43.12 8.07 16.68
CA ALA A 79 -42.27 8.90 17.49
C ALA A 79 -42.43 8.49 18.96
N THR A 80 -41.31 8.21 19.62
CA THR A 80 -41.18 8.46 21.05
C THR A 80 -39.85 9.16 21.29
N ARG A 81 -39.96 10.16 22.15
CA ARG A 81 -39.19 11.39 22.26
C ARG A 81 -37.89 11.15 23.06
N PRO A 82 -36.87 12.01 22.89
CA PRO A 82 -35.63 11.97 23.67
C PRO A 82 -35.92 12.33 25.13
N GLU A 83 -35.46 11.51 26.07
CA GLU A 83 -35.44 11.86 27.48
C GLU A 83 -34.16 12.67 27.74
N ALA A 84 -34.36 13.96 27.99
CA ALA A 84 -33.33 14.92 28.39
C ALA A 84 -33.58 15.32 29.86
N PRO A 85 -32.58 15.88 30.55
CA PRO A 85 -32.24 15.63 31.94
C PRO A 85 -33.09 16.44 32.92
N LYS A 86 -33.15 16.01 34.19
CA LYS A 86 -33.74 16.78 35.27
C LYS A 86 -32.65 17.49 36.10
N PRO A 87 -32.81 18.79 36.42
CA PRO A 87 -31.78 19.63 37.04
C PRO A 87 -31.93 19.81 38.57
N GLU A 88 -30.79 20.19 39.18
CA GLU A 88 -30.53 21.05 40.36
C GLU A 88 -31.29 20.87 41.70
N SER A 89 -30.53 20.77 42.81
CA SER A 89 -30.13 21.96 43.60
C SER A 89 -29.07 21.64 44.69
N PRO A 90 -28.10 22.54 44.95
CA PRO A 90 -27.15 22.55 46.09
C PRO A 90 -27.67 23.50 47.22
N PRO A 91 -26.90 23.99 48.23
CA PRO A 91 -25.64 23.56 48.87
C PRO A 91 -25.74 23.43 50.43
N ALA A 92 -24.80 22.73 51.07
CA ALA A 92 -24.39 23.05 52.45
C ALA A 92 -22.93 22.56 52.71
N LEU A 93 -22.01 23.51 52.83
CA LEU A 93 -20.72 23.41 53.53
C LEU A 93 -20.90 24.02 54.94
N PRO A 94 -19.93 23.97 55.88
CA PRO A 94 -18.77 23.08 56.07
C PRO A 94 -18.67 22.56 57.54
N ALA A 95 -17.92 21.48 57.78
CA ALA A 95 -17.28 21.27 59.08
C ALA A 95 -16.00 20.44 58.92
N ALA A 96 -14.98 20.88 59.64
CA ALA A 96 -13.58 20.58 59.45
C ALA A 96 -13.13 19.23 60.02
N ALA A 97 -11.91 18.87 59.58
CA ALA A 97 -10.84 18.21 60.32
C ALA A 97 -10.75 16.67 60.32
N ALA A 98 -9.90 16.18 59.38
CA ALA A 98 -8.75 15.27 59.54
C ALA A 98 -8.92 13.86 60.16
N PRO A 99 -8.01 12.89 59.92
CA PRO A 99 -6.81 12.86 59.07
C PRO A 99 -6.86 11.77 57.96
N GLU A 100 -5.94 11.88 56.99
CA GLU A 100 -5.66 10.91 55.92
C GLU A 100 -5.36 9.50 56.44
N PRO A 101 -5.90 8.46 55.79
CA PRO A 101 -5.27 7.16 55.69
C PRO A 101 -4.74 6.91 54.26
N ALA A 102 -3.42 6.77 54.19
CA ALA A 102 -2.60 6.07 53.20
C ALA A 102 -3.21 5.74 51.81
N LYS A 103 -2.63 6.36 50.77
CA LYS A 103 -2.75 5.96 49.36
C LYS A 103 -2.53 4.45 49.19
N PRO A 104 -3.45 3.72 48.53
CA PRO A 104 -3.14 2.41 47.97
C PRO A 104 -2.07 2.53 46.87
N ALA A 105 -1.13 1.60 46.92
CA ALA A 105 0.03 1.51 46.06
C ALA A 105 -0.32 1.62 44.57
N GLU A 106 0.33 2.57 43.92
CA GLU A 106 0.41 2.69 42.47
C GLU A 106 1.16 1.46 41.95
N GLU A 107 0.43 0.63 41.21
CA GLU A 107 0.96 -0.50 40.45
C GLU A 107 2.11 0.01 39.55
N PRO A 108 3.31 -0.58 39.58
CA PRO A 108 4.42 -0.09 38.78
C PRO A 108 4.05 -0.17 37.29
N PRO A 109 4.38 0.86 36.49
CA PRO A 109 4.11 0.84 35.06
C PRO A 109 4.81 -0.37 34.43
N ALA A 110 4.07 -1.09 33.58
CA ALA A 110 4.59 -2.17 32.77
C ALA A 110 5.94 -1.79 32.13
N PRO A 111 6.93 -2.70 32.09
CA PRO A 111 8.23 -2.37 31.53
C PRO A 111 8.06 -1.91 30.08
N PRO A 112 8.73 -0.83 29.65
CA PRO A 112 8.75 -0.45 28.24
C PRO A 112 9.24 -1.64 27.41
N PRO A 113 8.77 -1.83 26.16
CA PRO A 113 9.33 -2.86 25.30
C PRO A 113 10.84 -2.65 25.23
N SER A 114 11.61 -3.69 25.60
CA SER A 114 13.07 -3.68 25.60
C SER A 114 13.59 -3.07 24.30
N ARG A 115 13.97 -1.79 24.34
CA ARG A 115 14.85 -1.21 23.34
C ARG A 115 16.20 -1.87 23.57
N GLU A 116 16.56 -2.81 22.71
CA GLU A 116 17.93 -3.27 22.60
C GLU A 116 18.88 -2.04 22.57
N PRO A 117 19.99 -2.06 23.33
CA PRO A 117 20.90 -0.93 23.39
C PRO A 117 21.50 -0.71 21.99
N ALA A 118 21.20 0.45 21.41
CA ALA A 118 21.78 0.90 20.16
C ALA A 118 23.30 1.03 20.35
N VAL A 119 24.06 0.17 19.69
CA VAL A 119 25.51 0.32 19.56
C VAL A 119 25.74 1.56 18.69
N PRO A 120 26.39 2.63 19.19
CA PRO A 120 26.58 3.86 18.43
C PRO A 120 27.42 3.56 17.17
N GLY A 121 26.87 3.88 15.99
CA GLY A 121 27.54 3.76 14.69
C GLY A 121 27.07 2.62 13.78
N LYS A 122 26.13 1.77 14.20
CA LYS A 122 25.46 0.80 13.30
C LYS A 122 23.96 1.07 13.26
N VAL A 123 23.47 1.53 12.10
CA VAL A 123 22.02 1.61 11.84
C VAL A 123 21.43 0.22 12.03
N SER A 124 20.45 0.12 12.93
CA SER A 124 19.80 -1.15 13.27
C SER A 124 19.04 -1.72 12.07
N ALA A 125 18.85 -3.04 12.01
CA ALA A 125 18.08 -3.66 10.94
C ALA A 125 16.66 -3.08 10.84
N ARG A 126 16.02 -2.84 12.00
CA ARG A 126 14.68 -2.25 12.10
C ARG A 126 14.62 -0.84 11.53
N GLU A 127 15.64 -0.02 11.77
CA GLU A 127 15.73 1.35 11.24
C GLU A 127 15.92 1.35 9.72
N ARG A 128 16.78 0.47 9.17
CA ARG A 128 16.91 0.31 7.71
C ARG A 128 15.60 -0.12 7.06
N VAL A 129 14.87 -1.04 7.70
CA VAL A 129 13.56 -1.47 7.21
C VAL A 129 12.55 -0.32 7.29
N ALA A 130 12.58 0.48 8.34
CA ALA A 130 11.71 1.66 8.44
C ALA A 130 11.98 2.67 7.32
N ASP A 131 13.25 2.93 7.01
CA ASP A 131 13.65 3.82 5.92
C ASP A 131 13.22 3.27 4.56
N GLU A 132 13.49 2.00 4.29
CA GLU A 132 13.08 1.36 3.04
C GLU A 132 11.55 1.30 2.90
N ALA A 133 10.83 1.05 4.00
CA ALA A 133 9.37 1.07 4.02
C ALA A 133 8.81 2.46 3.71
N ARG A 134 9.39 3.54 4.27
CA ARG A 134 8.99 4.91 3.91
C ARG A 134 9.13 5.16 2.42
N VAL A 135 10.24 4.73 1.82
CA VAL A 135 10.46 4.88 0.38
C VAL A 135 9.46 4.04 -0.41
N PHE A 136 9.24 2.78 -0.02
CA PHE A 136 8.27 1.87 -0.62
C PHE A 136 6.86 2.50 -0.65
N PHE A 137 6.35 2.97 0.49
CA PHE A 137 5.02 3.58 0.57
C PHE A 137 4.97 4.92 -0.17
N SER A 138 6.05 5.70 -0.17
CA SER A 138 6.10 6.96 -0.94
C SER A 138 5.99 6.72 -2.45
N LEU A 139 6.69 5.70 -2.97
CA LEU A 139 6.61 5.30 -4.39
C LEU A 139 5.24 4.71 -4.73
N LEU A 140 4.63 3.98 -3.79
CA LEU A 140 3.29 3.45 -3.96
C LEU A 140 2.24 4.58 -4.07
N LEU A 141 2.33 5.58 -3.19
CA LEU A 141 1.41 6.72 -3.18
C LEU A 141 1.59 7.63 -4.40
N SER A 142 2.83 7.82 -4.87
CA SER A 142 3.12 8.57 -6.10
C SER A 142 2.74 7.81 -7.38
N GLY A 143 2.43 6.51 -7.28
CA GLY A 143 2.09 5.66 -8.42
C GLY A 143 3.29 5.26 -9.29
N ASP A 144 4.52 5.43 -8.81
CA ASP A 144 5.73 5.01 -9.53
C ASP A 144 6.04 3.52 -9.27
N VAL A 145 5.22 2.67 -9.90
CA VAL A 145 5.34 1.21 -9.81
C VAL A 145 6.65 0.69 -10.42
N ARG A 146 7.21 1.40 -11.40
CA ARG A 146 8.47 0.97 -12.05
C ARG A 146 9.64 1.11 -11.09
N ALA A 147 9.76 2.26 -10.42
CA ALA A 147 10.77 2.45 -9.39
C ALA A 147 10.55 1.48 -8.22
N LEU A 148 9.29 1.22 -7.86
CA LEU A 148 8.94 0.26 -6.81
C LEU A 148 9.45 -1.15 -7.15
N ALA A 149 9.23 -1.62 -8.39
CA ALA A 149 9.59 -2.97 -8.82
C ALA A 149 11.09 -3.30 -8.70
N PHE A 150 11.98 -2.30 -8.79
CA PHE A 150 13.43 -2.50 -8.59
C PHE A 150 13.82 -2.76 -7.13
N ARG A 151 12.94 -2.43 -6.18
CA ARG A 151 13.15 -2.58 -4.72
C ARG A 151 12.52 -3.86 -4.17
N LEU A 152 11.88 -4.64 -5.03
CA LEU A 152 11.19 -5.86 -4.64
C LEU A 152 12.12 -7.06 -4.83
N ASP A 153 11.91 -8.07 -4.00
CA ASP A 153 12.48 -9.37 -4.21
C ASP A 153 11.43 -10.29 -4.83
N PHE A 154 11.83 -11.01 -5.87
CA PHE A 154 10.97 -11.95 -6.56
C PHE A 154 11.30 -13.36 -6.08
N PRO A 155 10.29 -14.19 -5.84
CA PRO A 155 8.87 -14.00 -6.15
C PRO A 155 8.13 -13.10 -5.14
N PHE A 156 7.32 -12.18 -5.66
CA PHE A 156 6.61 -11.16 -4.89
C PHE A 156 5.13 -11.54 -4.71
N GLN A 157 4.59 -11.38 -3.50
CA GLN A 157 3.19 -11.64 -3.18
C GLN A 157 2.42 -10.32 -3.04
N LEU A 158 1.55 -10.02 -4.02
CA LEU A 158 0.65 -8.88 -3.95
C LEU A 158 -0.76 -9.40 -3.62
N GLU A 159 -1.31 -8.98 -2.48
CA GLU A 159 -2.61 -9.46 -2.00
C GLU A 159 -2.63 -11.00 -1.93
N SER A 160 -3.53 -11.65 -2.68
CA SER A 160 -3.64 -13.10 -2.77
C SER A 160 -2.92 -13.69 -3.99
N ARG A 161 -2.20 -12.89 -4.79
CA ARG A 161 -1.52 -13.33 -6.02
C ARG A 161 0.00 -13.27 -5.87
N ARG A 162 0.66 -14.28 -6.42
CA ARG A 162 2.12 -14.36 -6.52
C ARG A 162 2.57 -13.97 -7.92
N PHE A 163 3.65 -13.22 -8.01
CA PHE A 163 4.27 -12.76 -9.23
C PHE A 163 5.74 -13.18 -9.22
N ASP A 164 6.16 -13.90 -10.26
CA ASP A 164 7.54 -14.36 -10.39
C ASP A 164 8.43 -13.35 -11.15
N THR A 165 7.82 -12.40 -11.89
CA THR A 165 8.52 -11.39 -12.67
C THR A 165 8.02 -9.97 -12.38
N SER A 166 8.92 -8.99 -12.52
CA SER A 166 8.62 -7.58 -12.31
C SER A 166 7.64 -7.03 -13.34
N GLU A 167 7.74 -7.44 -14.61
CA GLU A 167 6.86 -6.97 -15.68
C GLU A 167 5.38 -7.35 -15.45
N ALA A 168 5.15 -8.60 -15.00
CA ALA A 168 3.81 -9.08 -14.68
C ALA A 168 3.20 -8.31 -13.51
N LEU A 169 4.01 -8.06 -12.46
CA LEU A 169 3.60 -7.28 -11.31
C LEU A 169 3.27 -5.83 -11.68
N VAL A 170 4.15 -5.16 -12.43
CA VAL A 170 3.96 -3.76 -12.83
C VAL A 170 2.67 -3.60 -13.63
N SER A 171 2.39 -4.53 -14.55
CA SER A 171 1.18 -4.48 -15.38
C SER A 171 -0.10 -4.59 -14.54
N GLU A 172 -0.12 -5.47 -13.54
CA GLU A 172 -1.26 -5.65 -12.66
C GLU A 172 -1.43 -4.45 -11.71
N TRP A 173 -0.34 -4.01 -11.11
CA TRP A 173 -0.39 -2.94 -10.11
C TRP A 173 -0.74 -1.59 -10.74
N VAL A 174 -0.23 -1.28 -11.94
CA VAL A 174 -0.64 -0.08 -12.70
C VAL A 174 -2.15 -0.10 -12.98
N LYS A 175 -2.72 -1.27 -13.29
CA LYS A 175 -4.16 -1.41 -13.50
C LYS A 175 -4.93 -1.18 -12.19
N ALA A 176 -4.45 -1.73 -11.08
CA ALA A 176 -5.06 -1.53 -9.76
C ALA A 176 -5.00 -0.07 -9.31
N LEU A 177 -3.86 0.60 -9.48
CA LEU A 177 -3.65 1.99 -9.08
C LEU A 177 -4.46 2.97 -9.93
N ARG A 178 -4.67 2.74 -11.23
CA ARG A 178 -5.56 3.60 -12.05
C ARG A 178 -7.00 3.64 -11.54
N GLN A 179 -7.44 2.61 -10.83
CA GLN A 179 -8.78 2.54 -10.25
C GLN A 179 -8.84 3.17 -8.86
N ARG A 180 -7.69 3.40 -8.21
CA ARG A 180 -7.59 3.93 -6.85
C ARG A 180 -7.03 5.36 -6.87
N ARG A 181 -7.68 6.28 -6.18
CA ARG A 181 -7.19 7.66 -6.01
C ARG A 181 -6.12 7.73 -4.92
N THR A 182 -4.91 7.27 -5.22
CA THR A 182 -3.78 7.32 -4.27
C THR A 182 -3.35 8.74 -3.93
N ASP A 183 -3.74 9.74 -4.74
CA ASP A 183 -3.54 11.17 -4.49
C ASP A 183 -4.18 11.66 -3.18
N LEU A 184 -5.26 10.99 -2.75
CA LEU A 184 -5.97 11.34 -1.51
C LEU A 184 -5.48 10.55 -0.29
N VAL A 185 -4.53 9.65 -0.49
CA VAL A 185 -4.05 8.76 0.56
C VAL A 185 -2.82 9.37 1.24
N THR A 186 -2.89 9.53 2.56
CA THR A 186 -1.79 10.08 3.38
C THR A 186 -1.21 8.98 4.24
N LEU A 187 0.12 8.86 4.26
CA LEU A 187 0.85 7.99 5.17
C LEU A 187 1.00 8.69 6.53
N TYR A 188 0.34 8.17 7.56
CA TYR A 188 0.41 8.73 8.92
C TYR A 188 1.53 8.16 9.76
N ASP A 189 1.69 6.83 9.72
CA ASP A 189 2.66 6.13 10.54
C ASP A 189 3.11 4.83 9.88
N ILE A 190 4.32 4.38 10.23
CA ILE A 190 4.87 3.09 9.85
C ILE A 190 5.46 2.45 11.11
N GLU A 191 4.85 1.36 11.53
CA GLU A 191 5.38 0.52 12.60
C GLU A 191 6.08 -0.69 11.98
N VAL A 192 7.31 -0.97 12.42
CA VAL A 192 8.09 -2.13 11.98
C VAL A 192 8.08 -3.18 13.08
N PHE A 193 7.81 -4.43 12.76
CA PHE A 193 7.73 -5.56 13.67
C PHE A 193 8.55 -6.74 13.16
N THR A 194 8.99 -7.58 14.08
CA THR A 194 9.27 -8.98 13.77
C THR A 194 7.96 -9.76 13.61
N PRO A 195 7.98 -10.91 12.92
CA PRO A 195 6.81 -11.78 12.79
C PRO A 195 6.12 -12.10 14.12
N GLU A 196 6.91 -12.36 15.17
CA GLU A 196 6.41 -12.69 16.51
C GLU A 196 5.77 -11.49 17.21
N GLU A 197 6.39 -10.30 17.11
CA GLU A 197 5.81 -9.07 17.66
C GLU A 197 4.49 -8.71 16.97
N MET A 198 4.41 -8.89 15.65
CA MET A 198 3.19 -8.65 14.88
C MET A 198 2.07 -9.60 15.32
N GLU A 199 2.37 -10.91 15.41
CA GLU A 199 1.42 -11.92 15.90
C GLU A 199 0.92 -11.61 17.31
N ARG A 200 1.79 -11.08 18.19
CA ARG A 200 1.42 -10.70 19.55
C ARG A 200 0.52 -9.46 19.62
N LYS A 201 0.76 -8.46 18.77
CA LYS A 201 0.02 -7.18 18.79
C LYS A 201 -1.28 -7.23 18.00
N TYR A 202 -1.27 -7.88 16.84
CA TYR A 202 -2.38 -7.89 15.88
C TYR A 202 -3.02 -9.25 15.65
N GLY A 203 -2.42 -10.33 16.16
CA GLY A 203 -2.89 -11.70 15.93
C GLY A 203 -2.36 -12.27 14.62
N ALA A 204 -3.02 -13.31 14.11
CA ALA A 204 -2.57 -14.01 12.91
C ALA A 204 -2.49 -13.09 11.68
N PRO A 205 -1.48 -13.25 10.80
CA PRO A 205 -1.37 -12.45 9.60
C PRO A 205 -2.59 -12.60 8.68
N PRO A 206 -2.91 -11.58 7.86
CA PRO A 206 -3.99 -11.67 6.89
C PRO A 206 -3.87 -12.94 6.03
N LYS A 207 -4.99 -13.66 5.85
CA LYS A 207 -5.02 -14.94 5.08
C LYS A 207 -4.44 -14.81 3.67
N ARG A 208 -4.49 -13.61 3.10
CA ARG A 208 -3.93 -13.27 1.78
C ARG A 208 -2.42 -13.47 1.71
N LEU A 209 -1.73 -13.26 2.83
CA LEU A 209 -0.29 -13.50 3.00
C LEU A 209 0.04 -14.96 3.35
N GLY A 210 -0.96 -15.84 3.48
CA GLY A 210 -0.78 -17.21 3.97
C GLY A 210 0.12 -18.11 3.12
N THR A 211 0.38 -17.74 1.86
CA THR A 211 1.32 -18.46 0.97
C THR A 211 2.79 -18.10 1.26
N LEU A 212 3.06 -16.99 1.95
CA LEU A 212 4.40 -16.52 2.25
C LEU A 212 4.96 -17.22 3.49
N ASP A 213 6.22 -17.65 3.43
CA ASP A 213 6.97 -18.02 4.64
C ASP A 213 7.30 -16.76 5.44
N TYR A 214 6.41 -16.45 6.37
CA TYR A 214 6.43 -15.26 7.21
C TYR A 214 7.43 -15.37 8.36
N ARG A 215 7.85 -16.59 8.73
CA ARG A 215 8.79 -16.86 9.83
C ARG A 215 10.22 -17.08 9.34
N ALA A 216 10.47 -16.84 8.05
CA ALA A 216 11.82 -16.87 7.51
C ALA A 216 12.74 -15.90 8.29
N PRO A 217 14.01 -16.27 8.52
CA PRO A 217 14.95 -15.42 9.23
C PRO A 217 15.13 -14.07 8.52
N ASN A 218 15.44 -13.03 9.28
CA ASN A 218 15.61 -11.66 8.76
C ASN A 218 14.38 -11.08 8.05
N THR A 219 13.19 -11.61 8.36
CA THR A 219 11.92 -11.07 7.89
C THR A 219 11.42 -10.02 8.87
N PHE A 220 11.00 -8.88 8.33
CA PHE A 220 10.39 -7.79 9.07
C PHE A 220 9.08 -7.42 8.42
N VAL A 221 8.15 -6.95 9.23
CA VAL A 221 6.77 -6.70 8.80
C VAL A 221 6.46 -5.28 9.18
N THR A 222 6.05 -4.50 8.21
CA THR A 222 5.66 -3.12 8.45
C THR A 222 4.17 -2.97 8.31
N VAL A 223 3.56 -2.32 9.29
CA VAL A 223 2.16 -1.92 9.26
C VAL A 223 2.14 -0.40 9.09
N ALA A 224 1.66 0.05 7.94
CA ALA A 224 1.49 1.45 7.62
C ALA A 224 0.03 1.87 7.78
N ASN A 225 -0.19 3.06 8.31
CA ASN A 225 -1.50 3.68 8.36
C ASN A 225 -1.68 4.63 7.15
N LEU A 226 -2.45 4.18 6.17
CA LEU A 226 -2.81 4.90 4.95
C LEU A 226 -4.23 5.47 5.08
N SER A 227 -4.35 6.75 5.42
CA SER A 227 -5.65 7.42 5.58
C SER A 227 -6.65 6.70 6.51
N GLY A 228 -6.17 6.02 7.57
CA GLY A 228 -7.00 5.24 8.49
C GLY A 228 -7.12 3.75 8.14
N HIS A 229 -6.52 3.30 7.04
CA HIS A 229 -6.46 1.89 6.64
C HIS A 229 -5.08 1.29 6.89
N ALA A 230 -5.04 0.06 7.42
CA ALA A 230 -3.79 -0.63 7.69
C ALA A 230 -3.30 -1.36 6.44
N ALA A 231 -2.17 -0.89 5.89
CA ALA A 231 -1.45 -1.58 4.84
C ALA A 231 -0.26 -2.33 5.42
N VAL A 232 -0.12 -3.61 5.06
CA VAL A 232 0.95 -4.48 5.56
C VAL A 232 1.91 -4.80 4.43
N ALA A 233 3.19 -4.51 4.65
CA ALA A 233 4.27 -4.93 3.76
C ALA A 233 5.26 -5.82 4.51
N VAL A 234 5.83 -6.79 3.82
CA VAL A 234 6.82 -7.71 4.37
C VAL A 234 8.15 -7.49 3.67
N PHE A 235 9.20 -7.32 4.46
CA PHE A 235 10.55 -7.05 4.01
C PHE A 235 11.49 -8.17 4.46
N ARG A 236 12.50 -8.45 3.65
CA ARG A 236 13.59 -9.36 4.00
C ARG A 236 14.92 -8.62 3.93
N LEU A 237 15.76 -8.88 4.92
CA LEU A 237 17.13 -8.40 4.95
C LEU A 237 18.06 -9.51 4.47
N SER A 238 18.62 -9.36 3.26
CA SER A 238 19.54 -10.33 2.67
C SER A 238 20.77 -9.63 2.12
N GLY A 239 21.98 -10.09 2.49
CA GLY A 239 23.23 -9.50 2.00
C GLY A 239 23.44 -8.02 2.37
N GLY A 240 22.68 -7.48 3.33
CA GLY A 240 22.71 -6.07 3.69
C GLY A 240 21.71 -5.19 2.93
N GLU A 241 20.99 -5.75 1.96
CA GLU A 241 19.92 -5.11 1.22
C GLU A 241 18.56 -5.41 1.87
N VAL A 242 17.68 -4.41 1.93
CA VAL A 242 16.29 -4.56 2.35
C VAL A 242 15.44 -4.62 1.09
N LYS A 243 14.67 -5.70 0.91
CA LYS A 243 13.72 -5.81 -0.20
C LYS A 243 12.34 -6.21 0.29
N ALA A 244 11.30 -5.67 -0.35
CA ALA A 244 9.93 -6.07 -0.08
C ALA A 244 9.60 -7.37 -0.82
N VAL A 245 8.98 -8.32 -0.13
CA VAL A 245 8.54 -9.62 -0.67
C VAL A 245 7.03 -9.76 -0.76
N ALA A 246 6.28 -8.96 0.01
CA ALA A 246 4.83 -8.98 -0.04
C ALA A 246 4.20 -7.64 0.34
N TYR A 247 3.00 -7.39 -0.17
CA TYR A 247 2.17 -6.24 0.16
C TYR A 247 0.68 -6.61 0.19
N THR A 248 -0.05 -6.05 1.16
CA THR A 248 -1.52 -6.11 1.21
C THR A 248 -2.12 -4.87 1.87
N ASP A 249 -3.31 -4.43 1.44
CA ASP A 249 -4.05 -3.27 1.96
C ASP A 249 -5.57 -3.45 2.15
#